data_AF-A0A075B157-F1
#
_entry.id   AF-A0A075B157-F1
#
_cell.length_a   1.000
_cell.length_b   1.000
_cell.length_c   1.000
_cell.angle_alpha   90.00
_cell.angle_beta   90.00
_cell.angle_gamma   90.00
#
_symmetry.space_group_name_H-M   'P 1'
#
loop_
_entity.id
_entity.type
_entity.pdbx_description
1 polymer ?
#
loop_
_entity_poly.entity_id
_entity_poly.type
_entity_poly.pdbx_seq_one_letter_code
_entity_poly.pdbx_strand_id
1 'polypeptide(L)'
;MGQVYDVSNGEEYYGKKGSYSIFAGKDASRAFVTGCFSDASHLTHDLRGLSENQIEELKNWVKFYQESDKYFQVGTLELPEIVPDSPVPLPC
;
A
#
# COMPACT_ATOMS: atom_id res chain seq x y z
N MET A 1 -7.69 2.59 6.25
CA MET A 1 -6.81 3.53 6.98
C MET A 1 -5.78 4.03 5.97
N GLY A 2 -5.88 5.27 5.51
CA GLY A 2 -4.90 5.84 4.60
C GLY A 2 -3.73 6.46 5.38
N GLN A 3 -2.90 5.68 6.07
CA GLN A 3 -1.76 6.26 6.79
C GLN A 3 -0.62 6.58 5.82
N VAL A 4 -0.06 7.78 5.90
CA VAL A 4 1.02 8.23 5.01
C VAL A 4 2.33 8.25 5.78
N TYR A 5 3.36 7.60 5.24
CA TYR A 5 4.69 7.50 5.83
C TYR A 5 5.74 8.16 4.93
N ASP A 6 6.69 8.87 5.54
CA ASP A 6 7.88 9.34 4.85
C ASP A 6 8.87 8.19 4.70
N VAL A 7 9.08 7.79 3.45
CA VAL A 7 9.99 6.72 3.06
C VAL A 7 11.31 7.22 2.46
N SER A 8 11.61 8.52 2.59
CA SER A 8 12.82 9.15 2.03
C SER A 8 14.11 8.50 2.54
N ASN A 9 14.14 8.09 3.82
CA ASN A 9 15.28 7.36 4.39
C ASN A 9 15.50 5.97 3.75
N GLY A 10 14.47 5.41 3.09
CA GLY A 10 14.50 4.14 2.38
C GLY A 10 14.68 4.30 0.87
N GLU A 11 15.41 5.32 0.42
CA GLU A 11 15.65 5.59 -1.01
C GLU A 11 16.18 4.35 -1.77
N GLU A 12 16.94 3.47 -1.12
CA GLU A 12 17.41 2.23 -1.73
C GLU A 12 16.27 1.30 -2.20
N TYR A 13 15.10 1.42 -1.56
CA TYR A 13 13.91 0.62 -1.84
C TYR A 13 12.85 1.41 -2.63
N TYR A 14 12.56 2.64 -2.23
CA TYR A 14 11.47 3.46 -2.79
C TYR A 14 11.96 4.50 -3.80
N GLY A 15 13.27 4.71 -3.91
CA GLY A 15 13.87 5.58 -4.92
C GLY A 15 13.73 5.00 -6.33
N LYS A 16 14.06 5.79 -7.36
CA LYS A 16 13.79 5.47 -8.78
C LYS A 16 14.31 4.12 -9.28
N LYS A 17 15.29 3.53 -8.61
CA LYS A 17 15.90 2.23 -8.96
C LYS A 17 15.56 1.11 -7.98
N GLY A 18 14.84 1.42 -6.91
CA GLY A 18 14.47 0.45 -5.89
C GLY A 18 13.30 -0.42 -6.33
N SER A 19 13.20 -1.61 -5.73
CA SER A 19 12.14 -2.59 -6.02
C SER A 19 10.74 -2.10 -5.67
N TYR A 20 10.63 -1.14 -4.75
CA TYR A 20 9.37 -0.55 -4.28
C TYR A 20 9.15 0.88 -4.82
N SER A 21 9.89 1.28 -5.86
CA SER A 21 9.75 2.59 -6.51
C SER A 21 8.34 2.91 -6.98
N ILE A 22 7.59 1.88 -7.40
CA ILE A 22 6.19 1.99 -7.85
C ILE A 22 5.22 2.41 -6.74
N PHE A 23 5.60 2.25 -5.47
CA PHE A 23 4.77 2.58 -4.31
C PHE A 23 4.97 4.01 -3.84
N ALA A 24 6.06 4.65 -4.23
CA ALA A 24 6.33 6.02 -3.85
C ALA A 24 5.21 6.96 -4.35
N GLY A 25 4.56 7.66 -3.42
CA GLY A 25 3.51 8.64 -3.71
C GLY A 25 2.15 8.07 -4.13
N LYS A 26 1.89 6.78 -3.89
CA LYS A 26 0.62 6.12 -4.23
C LYS A 26 0.11 5.27 -3.06
N ASP A 27 -1.20 5.05 -3.02
CA ASP A 27 -1.73 4.00 -2.15
C ASP A 27 -1.43 2.64 -2.80
N ALA A 28 -0.57 1.87 -2.14
CA ALA A 28 -0.14 0.55 -2.59
C ALA A 28 -0.63 -0.57 -1.64
N SER A 29 -1.62 -0.28 -0.78
CA SER A 29 -2.10 -1.21 0.26
C SER A 29 -2.44 -2.59 -0.32
N ARG A 30 -3.16 -2.61 -1.44
CA ARG A 30 -3.49 -3.87 -2.14
C ARG A 30 -2.26 -4.53 -2.77
N ALA A 31 -1.42 -3.77 -3.45
CA ALA A 31 -0.22 -4.30 -4.10
C ALA A 31 0.75 -4.96 -3.10
N PHE A 32 0.92 -4.40 -1.90
CA PHE A 32 1.79 -4.95 -0.84
C PHE A 32 1.49 -6.41 -0.49
N VAL A 33 0.21 -6.78 -0.47
CA VAL A 33 -0.25 -8.11 -0.02
C VAL A 33 -0.64 -9.04 -1.16
N THR A 34 -0.86 -8.48 -2.35
CA THR A 34 -1.12 -9.27 -3.56
C THR A 34 0.15 -9.60 -4.33
N GLY A 35 1.26 -8.88 -4.08
CA GLY A 35 2.51 -9.04 -4.85
C GLY A 35 2.42 -8.49 -6.27
N CYS A 36 1.31 -7.84 -6.63
CA CYS A 36 1.05 -7.31 -7.97
C CYS A 36 1.69 -5.94 -8.14
N PHE A 37 2.97 -5.94 -8.47
CA PHE A 37 3.76 -4.72 -8.62
C PHE A 37 3.69 -4.17 -10.06
N SER A 38 3.35 -5.01 -11.04
CA SER A 38 3.26 -4.65 -12.46
C SER A 38 1.89 -4.12 -12.88
N ASP A 39 0.83 -4.44 -12.14
CA ASP A 39 -0.54 -4.01 -12.48
C ASP A 39 -0.92 -2.73 -11.71
N ALA A 40 -1.15 -1.66 -12.46
CA ALA A 40 -1.59 -0.39 -11.91
C ALA A 40 -2.98 -0.47 -11.22
N SER A 41 -3.81 -1.47 -11.58
CA SER A 41 -5.11 -1.70 -10.94
C SER A 41 -4.98 -2.10 -9.46
N HIS A 42 -3.80 -2.60 -9.04
CA HIS A 42 -3.48 -2.96 -7.67
C HIS A 42 -2.89 -1.82 -6.83
N LEU A 43 -2.57 -0.67 -7.46
CA LEU A 43 -2.15 0.55 -6.77
C LEU A 43 -3.39 1.33 -6.30
N THR A 44 -4.13 0.72 -5.38
CA THR A 44 -5.42 1.20 -4.89
C THR A 44 -5.59 0.92 -3.40
N HIS A 45 -6.45 1.73 -2.76
CA HIS A 45 -6.93 1.52 -1.40
C HIS A 45 -8.05 0.48 -1.30
N ASP A 46 -8.49 -0.09 -2.43
CA ASP A 46 -9.56 -1.08 -2.47
C ASP A 46 -9.09 -2.47 -1.99
N LEU A 47 -9.49 -2.80 -0.76
CA LEU A 47 -9.18 -4.05 -0.09
C LEU A 47 -10.24 -5.15 -0.34
N ARG A 48 -11.28 -4.88 -1.14
CA ARG A 48 -12.31 -5.88 -1.47
C ARG A 48 -11.68 -7.05 -2.24
N GLY A 49 -12.12 -8.27 -1.93
CA GLY A 49 -11.62 -9.48 -2.59
C GLY A 49 -10.24 -9.96 -2.11
N LEU A 50 -9.64 -9.30 -1.11
CA LEU A 50 -8.49 -9.84 -0.41
C LEU A 50 -8.91 -10.97 0.54
N SER A 51 -8.07 -11.99 0.64
CA SER A 51 -8.22 -13.06 1.63
C SER A 51 -7.91 -12.57 3.05
N GLU A 52 -8.38 -13.30 4.07
CA GLU A 52 -8.09 -12.97 5.47
C GLU A 52 -6.58 -12.91 5.76
N ASN A 53 -5.81 -13.83 5.19
CA ASN A 53 -4.34 -13.84 5.30
C ASN A 53 -3.71 -12.56 4.72
N GLN A 54 -4.17 -12.10 3.56
CA GLN A 54 -3.68 -10.86 2.95
C GLN A 54 -4.05 -9.63 3.78
N ILE A 55 -5.22 -9.62 4.42
CA ILE A 55 -5.61 -8.55 5.34
C ILE A 55 -4.71 -8.57 6.59
N GLU A 56 -4.32 -9.74 7.09
CA GLU A 56 -3.38 -9.87 8.20
C GLU A 56 -1.97 -9.38 7.81
N GLU A 57 -1.49 -9.77 6.63
CA GLU A 57 -0.23 -9.26 6.08
C GLU A 57 -0.23 -7.73 5.94
N LEU A 58 -1.35 -7.14 5.53
CA LEU A 58 -1.48 -5.68 5.45
C LEU A 58 -1.31 -5.03 6.83
N LYS A 59 -1.90 -5.63 7.87
CA LYS A 59 -1.75 -5.14 9.24
C LYS A 59 -0.30 -5.27 9.72
N ASN A 60 0.39 -6.33 9.34
CA ASN A 60 1.81 -6.52 9.66
C ASN A 60 2.68 -5.44 8.99
N TRP A 61 2.40 -5.10 7.74
CA TRP A 61 3.05 -3.98 7.06
C TRP A 61 2.79 -2.65 7.76
N VAL A 62 1.54 -2.36 8.11
CA VAL A 62 1.19 -1.15 8.87
C VAL A 62 1.97 -1.09 10.18
N LYS A 63 2.01 -2.20 10.93
CA LYS A 63 2.75 -2.30 12.19
C LYS A 63 4.25 -2.07 11.99
N PHE A 64 4.84 -2.64 10.94
CA PHE A 64 6.23 -2.42 10.59
C PHE A 64 6.54 -0.93 10.40
N TYR A 65 5.70 -0.18 9.67
CA TYR A 65 5.91 1.26 9.51
C TYR A 65 5.69 2.05 10.81
N GLN A 66 4.73 1.65 11.64
CA GLN A 66 4.46 2.28 12.94
C GLN A 66 5.60 2.08 13.94
N GLU A 67 6.24 0.91 13.93
CA GLU A 67 7.35 0.56 14.84
C GLU A 67 8.72 0.90 14.24
N SER A 68 8.77 1.40 13.00
CA SER A 68 10.03 1.72 12.34
C SER A 68 10.59 3.04 12.84
N ASP A 69 11.83 3.03 13.34
CA ASP A 69 12.59 4.26 13.62
C ASP A 69 13.05 4.97 12.34
N LYS A 70 12.85 4.35 11.17
CA LYS A 70 13.32 4.84 9.86
C LYS A 70 12.23 5.58 9.08
N TYR A 71 10.97 5.17 9.25
CA TYR A 71 9.82 5.68 8.50
C TYR A 71 8.85 6.38 9.44
N PHE A 72 8.63 7.67 9.23
CA PHE A 72 7.79 8.47 10.12
C PHE A 72 6.42 8.68 9.51
N GLN A 73 5.37 8.52 10.31
CA GLN A 73 4.02 8.88 9.86
C GLN A 73 3.94 10.40 9.68
N VAL A 74 3.65 10.84 8.46
CA VAL A 74 3.53 12.28 8.11
C VAL A 74 2.07 12.73 8.03
N GLY A 75 1.11 11.80 8.00
CA GLY A 75 -0.29 12.16 8.06
C GLY A 75 -1.24 11.02 7.69
N THR A 76 -2.42 11.43 7.23
CA THR A 76 -3.50 10.54 6.77
C THR A 76 -4.01 11.03 5.41
N LEU A 77 -4.20 10.09 4.49
CA LEU A 77 -4.76 10.28 3.17
C LEU A 77 -6.29 10.21 3.26
N GLU A 78 -6.95 11.28 2.83
CA GLU A 78 -8.39 11.27 2.59
C GLU A 78 -8.67 10.48 1.31
N LEU A 79 -9.25 9.29 1.49
CA LEU A 79 -9.55 8.39 0.40
C LEU A 79 -10.99 8.60 -0.07
N PRO A 80 -11.25 8.60 -1.39
CA PRO A 80 -12.60 8.64 -1.91
C PRO A 80 -13.35 7.38 -1.48
N GLU A 81 -14.66 7.52 -1.27
CA GLU A 81 -15.53 6.38 -0.99
C GLU A 81 -15.47 5.39 -2.14
N ILE A 82 -15.31 4.11 -1.80
CA ILE A 82 -15.35 3.05 -2.80
C ILE A 82 -16.81 2.84 -3.16
N VAL A 83 -17.16 3.11 -4.41
CA VAL A 83 -18.52 2.88 -4.92
C VAL A 83 -18.84 1.39 -4.79
N PRO A 84 -19.89 0.98 -4.04
CA PRO A 84 -20.16 -0.43 -3.78
C PRO A 84 -20.33 -1.28 -5.04
N ASP A 85 -20.95 -0.70 -6.08
CA ASP A 85 -21.23 -1.37 -7.37
C ASP A 85 -20.07 -1.30 -8.37
N SER A 86 -18.94 -0.69 -8.02
CA SER A 86 -17.77 -0.72 -8.91
C SER A 86 -17.14 -2.11 -8.96
N PRO A 87 -16.61 -2.53 -10.11
CA PRO A 87 -15.95 -3.82 -10.23
C PRO A 87 -14.77 -3.90 -9.25
N VAL A 88 -14.72 -5.00 -8.50
CA VAL A 88 -13.60 -5.30 -7.60
C VAL A 88 -12.34 -5.48 -8.45
N PRO A 89 -11.17 -4.95 -8.01
CA PRO A 89 -9.94 -5.18 -8.74
C PRO A 89 -9.70 -6.68 -8.90
N LEU A 90 -9.22 -7.07 -10.09
CA LEU A 90 -8.96 -8.48 -10.38
C LEU A 90 -7.90 -9.05 -9.40
N PRO A 91 -7.85 -10.38 -9.24
CA PRO A 91 -6.69 -11.01 -8.64
C PRO A 91 -5.44 -10.79 -9.50
N CYS A 92 -4.25 -10.80 -8.87
CA CYS A 92 -3.09 -11.38 -9.56
C CYS A 92 -3.39 -12.86 -9.81
#